data_AF-A0A841E674-F1
#
_entry.id   AF-A0A841E674-F1
#
_cell.length_a   1.000
_cell.length_b   1.000
_cell.length_c   1.000
_cell.angle_alpha   90.00
_cell.angle_beta   90.00
_cell.angle_gamma   90.00
#
_symmetry.space_group_name_H-M   'P 1'
#
loop_
_entity.id
_entity.type
_entity.pdbx_description
1 polymer ?
#
loop_
_entity_poly.entity_id
_entity_poly.type
_entity_poly.pdbx_seq_one_letter_code
_entity_poly.pdbx_strand_id
1 'polypeptide(L)'
;MDDERDLIAYNEPRVLGEVIPDRNADDPEYRKCSTCSAVLPADRLMVIKHRNAGQPKGHLRIYCPDHFARAEAARSASGPATRPPSRSRPLDDRVIDTTYDVQTDTPPGKDPDAHSDTLHRYHRALWSKTLPDGTRFDLADGRPGSYLDHESDHGRFWLTSDAVIPTFPHKAGDIVAKLGDGEFEEFHTLGYTIGGMMIWPGNKIGNKQTINGARGFHPRIADRFDLTVECVRRHYAGQSSPLSGVLGRYTDFFALFETFEGFIDHFLLHDLLDGGRVRFAMPFDEFDGPAVPQDLATYRRFMEASMEFIHARNARIAAYARTLQPRAFVEGEAGALSAGPG
;
A
#
# COMPACT_ATOMS: atom_id res chain seq x y z
N MET A 1 35.60 -7.05 -11.20
CA MET A 1 34.98 -7.44 -9.91
C MET A 1 33.62 -7.97 -10.26
N ASP A 2 33.39 -9.25 -10.01
CA ASP A 2 32.06 -9.82 -10.15
C ASP A 2 31.14 -9.17 -9.10
N ASP A 3 29.91 -8.90 -9.50
CA ASP A 3 28.90 -8.30 -8.63
C ASP A 3 28.46 -9.36 -7.60
N GLU A 4 28.58 -9.06 -6.32
CA GLU A 4 28.29 -10.01 -5.22
C GLU A 4 26.85 -10.55 -5.29
N ARG A 5 25.93 -9.79 -5.89
CA ARG A 5 24.56 -10.24 -6.16
C ARG A 5 24.53 -11.44 -7.10
N ASP A 6 25.47 -11.56 -8.03
CA ASP A 6 25.52 -12.67 -8.99
C ASP A 6 25.96 -13.99 -8.32
N LEU A 7 26.52 -13.94 -7.09
CA LEU A 7 26.97 -15.09 -6.30
C LEU A 7 25.85 -15.73 -5.46
N ILE A 8 24.72 -15.05 -5.29
CA ILE A 8 23.63 -15.47 -4.40
C ILE A 8 22.37 -15.75 -5.24
N ALA A 9 21.76 -16.91 -5.02
CA ALA A 9 20.48 -17.23 -5.64
C ALA A 9 19.34 -16.46 -4.95
N TYR A 10 18.29 -16.14 -5.70
CA TYR A 10 17.14 -15.39 -5.16
C TYR A 10 16.45 -16.16 -4.04
N ASN A 11 16.15 -15.45 -2.94
CA ASN A 11 15.44 -15.94 -1.76
C ASN A 11 16.09 -17.14 -1.05
N GLU A 12 17.37 -17.40 -1.33
CA GLU A 12 18.17 -18.43 -0.67
C GLU A 12 19.09 -17.78 0.37
N PRO A 13 18.85 -18.02 1.68
CA PRO A 13 19.72 -17.50 2.73
C PRO A 13 21.11 -18.13 2.66
N ARG A 14 22.14 -17.29 2.78
CA ARG A 14 23.54 -17.72 2.86
C ARG A 14 24.23 -17.02 4.01
N VAL A 15 25.25 -17.63 4.59
CA VAL A 15 26.12 -16.96 5.56
C VAL A 15 26.96 -15.93 4.82
N LEU A 16 26.97 -14.69 5.28
CA LEU A 16 27.63 -13.58 4.59
C LEU A 16 29.13 -13.86 4.39
N GLY A 17 29.81 -14.36 5.43
CA GLY A 17 31.24 -14.69 5.38
C GLY A 17 31.61 -15.83 4.41
N GLU A 18 30.66 -16.68 4.00
CA GLU A 18 30.91 -17.76 3.04
C GLU A 18 30.86 -17.28 1.58
N VAL A 19 30.07 -16.24 1.32
CA VAL A 19 29.84 -15.74 -0.05
C VAL A 19 30.68 -14.49 -0.35
N ILE A 20 31.01 -13.73 0.69
CA ILE A 20 31.79 -12.49 0.59
C ILE A 20 32.90 -12.51 1.66
N PRO A 21 33.93 -13.39 1.51
CA PRO A 21 34.92 -13.63 2.57
C PRO A 21 35.93 -12.49 2.75
N ASP A 22 36.37 -11.83 1.67
CA ASP A 22 37.61 -11.03 1.67
C ASP A 22 37.45 -9.54 1.35
N ARG A 23 36.27 -9.09 0.93
CA ARG A 23 36.08 -7.68 0.59
C ARG A 23 35.68 -6.91 1.85
N ASN A 24 36.55 -6.01 2.30
CA ASN A 24 36.28 -5.08 3.39
C ASN A 24 36.02 -5.74 4.76
N ALA A 25 36.87 -6.70 5.14
CA ALA A 25 36.76 -7.40 6.43
C ALA A 25 36.77 -6.48 7.67
N ASP A 26 37.24 -5.25 7.52
CA ASP A 26 37.32 -4.24 8.58
C ASP A 26 36.31 -3.10 8.42
N ASP A 27 35.42 -3.15 7.43
CA ASP A 27 34.41 -2.11 7.18
C ASP A 27 33.08 -2.42 7.87
N PRO A 28 32.66 -1.62 8.86
CA PRO A 28 31.39 -1.82 9.58
C PRO A 28 30.15 -1.70 8.67
N GLU A 29 30.26 -0.98 7.54
CA GLU A 29 29.13 -0.71 6.65
C GLU A 29 28.60 -1.98 5.97
N TYR A 30 29.49 -2.95 5.71
CA TYR A 30 29.18 -4.23 5.07
C TYR A 30 28.77 -5.34 6.05
N ARG A 31 28.82 -5.05 7.35
CA ARG A 31 28.55 -6.02 8.42
C ARG A 31 27.43 -5.57 9.37
N LYS A 32 26.59 -4.66 8.90
CA LYS A 32 25.42 -4.19 9.64
C LYS A 32 24.18 -4.99 9.24
N CYS A 33 23.40 -5.39 10.25
CA CYS A 33 22.05 -5.87 9.98
C CYS A 33 21.23 -4.74 9.33
N SER A 34 20.60 -5.01 8.20
CA SER A 34 19.75 -4.06 7.47
C SER A 34 18.52 -3.59 8.26
N THR A 35 18.16 -4.27 9.36
CA THR A 35 17.00 -3.93 10.19
C THR A 35 17.37 -3.11 11.43
N CYS A 36 18.39 -3.52 12.18
CA CYS A 36 18.76 -2.85 13.43
C CYS A 36 20.13 -2.17 13.41
N SER A 37 20.82 -2.20 12.27
CA SER A 37 22.18 -1.66 12.09
C SER A 37 23.24 -2.28 13.01
N ALA A 38 22.94 -3.37 13.72
CA ALA A 38 23.92 -4.04 14.58
C ALA A 38 25.08 -4.58 13.74
N VAL A 39 26.31 -4.21 14.14
CA VAL A 39 27.55 -4.67 13.49
C VAL A 39 27.98 -5.98 14.13
N LEU A 40 28.05 -7.06 13.34
CA LEU A 40 28.45 -8.39 13.79
C LEU A 40 29.51 -9.00 12.87
N PRO A 41 30.28 -10.00 13.34
CA PRO A 41 31.12 -10.82 12.47
C PRO A 41 30.34 -11.41 11.29
N ALA A 42 30.93 -11.44 10.09
CA ALA A 42 30.24 -11.85 8.87
C ALA A 42 29.78 -13.32 8.85
N ASP A 43 30.43 -14.18 9.63
CA ASP A 43 30.03 -15.56 9.89
C ASP A 43 28.77 -15.68 10.77
N ARG A 44 28.36 -14.58 11.43
CA ARG A 44 27.13 -14.49 12.24
C ARG A 44 25.99 -13.75 11.54
N LEU A 45 26.19 -13.34 10.29
CA LEU A 45 25.22 -12.59 9.51
C LEU A 45 24.69 -13.46 8.36
N MET A 46 23.38 -13.35 8.13
CA MET A 46 22.71 -14.01 7.01
C MET A 46 22.45 -13.00 5.90
N VAL A 47 22.78 -13.34 4.66
CA VAL A 47 22.48 -12.53 3.48
C VAL A 47 21.44 -13.22 2.61
N ILE A 48 20.47 -12.46 2.12
CA ILE A 48 19.42 -12.94 1.19
C ILE A 48 19.34 -11.98 0.01
N LYS A 49 19.32 -12.53 -1.21
CA LYS A 49 19.06 -11.77 -2.43
C LYS A 49 17.56 -11.70 -2.71
N HIS A 50 17.00 -10.50 -2.73
CA HIS A 50 15.60 -10.24 -3.03
C HIS A 50 15.42 -9.65 -4.43
N ARG A 51 14.29 -9.97 -5.07
CA ARG A 51 13.91 -9.38 -6.38
C ARG A 51 13.48 -7.93 -6.18
N ASN A 52 13.75 -7.09 -7.18
CA ASN A 52 13.25 -5.72 -7.25
C ASN A 52 12.88 -5.37 -8.70
N ALA A 53 11.75 -4.72 -8.92
CA ALA A 53 11.36 -4.20 -10.22
C ALA A 53 12.31 -3.05 -10.61
N GLY A 54 12.90 -3.13 -11.81
CA GLY A 54 13.88 -2.14 -12.28
C GLY A 54 15.35 -2.44 -11.93
N GLN A 55 15.62 -3.43 -11.08
CA GLN A 55 16.97 -3.93 -10.81
C GLN A 55 17.06 -5.44 -11.07
N PRO A 56 17.45 -5.88 -12.29
CA PRO A 56 17.48 -7.30 -12.68
C PRO A 56 18.40 -8.17 -11.81
N LYS A 57 19.40 -7.54 -11.18
CA LYS A 57 20.31 -8.18 -10.23
C LYS A 57 19.75 -8.26 -8.81
N GLY A 58 18.59 -7.68 -8.53
CA GLY A 58 18.01 -7.63 -7.19
C GLY A 58 18.86 -6.80 -6.21
N HIS A 59 18.57 -6.97 -4.93
CA HIS A 59 19.31 -6.35 -3.83
C HIS A 59 19.59 -7.39 -2.73
N LEU A 60 20.64 -7.15 -1.93
CA LEU A 60 21.01 -7.99 -0.80
C LEU A 60 20.46 -7.37 0.48
N ARG A 61 19.82 -8.17 1.34
CA ARG A 61 19.55 -7.80 2.74
C ARG A 61 20.40 -8.67 3.66
N ILE A 62 20.95 -8.04 4.70
CA ILE A 62 21.79 -8.67 5.71
C ILE A 62 21.03 -8.69 7.04
N TYR A 63 20.93 -9.84 7.68
CA TYR A 63 20.18 -10.04 8.92
C TYR A 63 21.11 -10.53 10.02
N CYS A 64 20.95 -9.96 11.23
CA CYS A 64 21.47 -10.60 12.44
C CYS A 64 20.63 -11.84 12.78
N PRO A 65 21.12 -12.75 13.65
CA PRO A 65 20.42 -13.99 13.98
C PRO A 65 18.96 -13.77 14.43
N ASP A 66 18.71 -12.74 15.24
CA ASP A 66 17.37 -12.45 15.76
C ASP A 66 16.42 -11.98 14.65
N HIS A 67 16.86 -11.06 13.80
CA HIS A 67 16.03 -10.57 12.68
C HIS A 67 15.87 -11.61 11.59
N PHE A 68 16.87 -12.46 11.37
CA PHE A 68 16.75 -13.60 10.47
C PHE A 68 15.72 -14.61 10.98
N ALA A 69 15.78 -14.98 12.27
CA ALA A 69 14.80 -15.89 12.87
C ALA A 69 13.36 -15.33 12.79
N ARG A 70 13.19 -14.01 12.98
CA ARG A 70 11.89 -13.35 12.79
C ARG A 70 11.43 -13.35 11.34
N ALA A 71 12.34 -13.09 10.39
CA ALA A 71 12.05 -13.14 8.97
C ALA A 71 11.67 -14.57 8.52
N GLU A 72 12.38 -15.59 8.99
CA GLU A 72 12.08 -17.00 8.71
C GLU A 72 10.78 -17.45 9.36
N ALA A 73 10.47 -17.00 10.58
CA ALA A 73 9.19 -17.25 11.22
C ALA A 73 8.04 -16.63 10.41
N ALA A 74 8.22 -15.39 9.91
CA ALA A 74 7.25 -14.74 9.03
C ALA A 74 7.10 -15.49 7.69
N ARG A 75 8.19 -15.98 7.09
CA ARG A 75 8.18 -16.81 5.87
C ARG A 75 7.52 -18.16 6.06
N SER A 76 7.78 -18.81 7.20
CA SER A 76 7.18 -20.10 7.55
C SER A 76 5.69 -19.97 7.85
N ALA A 77 5.27 -18.84 8.44
CA ALA A 77 3.86 -18.51 8.63
C ALA A 77 3.14 -18.16 7.32
N SER A 78 3.87 -17.74 6.28
CA SER A 78 3.33 -17.44 4.94
C SER A 78 3.40 -18.62 3.96
N GLY A 79 3.93 -19.77 4.38
CA GLY A 79 4.10 -20.96 3.54
C GLY A 79 5.11 -20.78 2.40
N PRO A 80 5.58 -21.85 1.74
CA PRO A 80 6.49 -21.70 0.62
C PRO A 80 5.77 -20.96 -0.52
N ALA A 81 6.35 -19.86 -0.97
CA ALA A 81 5.99 -19.16 -2.19
C ALA A 81 6.21 -20.10 -3.39
N THR A 82 5.22 -20.95 -3.64
CA THR A 82 5.14 -21.71 -4.88
C THR A 82 4.89 -20.72 -6.00
N ARG A 83 5.80 -20.69 -6.97
CA ARG A 83 5.62 -19.98 -8.24
C ARG A 83 4.22 -20.33 -8.76
N PRO A 84 3.28 -19.38 -8.91
CA PRO A 84 1.94 -19.74 -9.30
C PRO A 84 2.01 -20.36 -10.71
N PRO A 85 1.37 -21.52 -10.93
CA PRO A 85 1.24 -22.05 -12.26
C PRO A 85 0.47 -21.05 -13.12
N SER A 86 0.91 -20.91 -14.36
CA SER A 86 0.17 -20.18 -15.39
C SER A 86 -1.27 -20.68 -15.44
N ARG A 87 -2.22 -19.76 -15.25
CA ARG A 87 -3.65 -19.82 -15.60
C ARG A 87 -4.42 -21.07 -15.14
N SER A 88 -5.45 -20.81 -14.32
CA SER A 88 -6.67 -21.59 -14.06
C SER A 88 -6.85 -22.10 -12.63
N ARG A 89 -7.08 -21.16 -11.71
CA ARG A 89 -7.97 -21.38 -10.57
C ARG A 89 -8.62 -20.04 -10.24
N PRO A 90 -9.95 -19.93 -10.09
CA PRO A 90 -10.53 -18.70 -9.56
C PRO A 90 -10.03 -18.57 -8.13
N LEU A 91 -9.10 -17.63 -7.90
CA LEU A 91 -8.82 -17.18 -6.55
C LEU A 91 -10.12 -16.56 -6.05
N ASP A 92 -10.60 -16.99 -4.89
CA ASP A 92 -11.76 -16.37 -4.25
C ASP A 92 -11.54 -14.85 -4.21
N ASP A 93 -12.45 -14.09 -4.83
CA ASP A 93 -12.41 -12.63 -4.91
C ASP A 93 -12.36 -11.98 -3.51
N ARG A 94 -12.68 -12.74 -2.46
CA ARG A 94 -12.75 -12.28 -1.07
C ARG A 94 -11.45 -12.40 -0.29
N VAL A 95 -10.41 -13.04 -0.84
CA VAL A 95 -9.11 -13.18 -0.15
C VAL A 95 -8.20 -12.02 -0.53
N ILE A 96 -7.95 -11.15 0.43
CA ILE A 96 -7.09 -9.97 0.29
C ILE A 96 -5.81 -10.20 1.10
N ASP A 97 -4.69 -10.25 0.40
CA ASP A 97 -3.37 -10.27 1.02
C ASP A 97 -2.83 -8.84 1.09
N THR A 98 -2.82 -8.28 2.28
CA THR A 98 -2.37 -6.90 2.52
C THR A 98 -0.85 -6.75 2.50
N THR A 99 -0.12 -7.85 2.33
CA THR A 99 1.35 -7.85 2.17
C THR A 99 1.77 -7.97 0.70
N TYR A 100 0.82 -8.20 -0.20
CA TYR A 100 1.08 -8.36 -1.63
C TYR A 100 1.53 -7.04 -2.27
N ASP A 101 2.70 -7.06 -2.92
CA ASP A 101 3.18 -5.98 -3.78
C ASP A 101 2.59 -6.16 -5.18
N VAL A 102 1.67 -5.26 -5.56
CA VAL A 102 0.95 -5.30 -6.84
C VAL A 102 1.83 -5.01 -8.05
N GLN A 103 3.08 -4.60 -7.85
CA GLN A 103 4.06 -4.53 -8.94
C GLN A 103 4.51 -5.92 -9.39
N THR A 104 4.34 -6.96 -8.56
CA THR A 104 4.85 -8.30 -8.86
C THR A 104 4.05 -9.05 -9.92
N ASP A 105 2.76 -8.72 -10.12
CA ASP A 105 1.96 -9.20 -11.26
C ASP A 105 1.82 -8.16 -12.38
N THR A 106 2.45 -7.00 -12.23
CA THR A 106 2.45 -5.95 -13.26
C THR A 106 3.58 -6.20 -14.28
N PRO A 107 3.32 -6.12 -15.60
CA PRO A 107 4.37 -6.26 -16.60
C PRO A 107 5.47 -5.19 -16.43
N PRO A 108 6.74 -5.49 -16.72
CA PRO A 108 7.84 -4.53 -16.55
C PRO A 108 7.60 -3.21 -17.28
N GLY A 109 7.80 -2.09 -16.56
CA GLY A 109 7.61 -0.74 -17.10
C GLY A 109 6.16 -0.33 -17.33
N LYS A 110 5.20 -1.10 -16.81
CA LYS A 110 3.78 -0.76 -16.82
C LYS A 110 3.30 -0.27 -15.46
N ASP A 111 2.22 0.49 -15.51
CA ASP A 111 1.54 1.03 -14.35
C ASP A 111 0.63 -0.04 -13.72
N PRO A 112 0.82 -0.40 -12.43
CA PRO A 112 -0.06 -1.35 -11.76
C PRO A 112 -1.53 -0.95 -11.75
N ASP A 113 -1.84 0.35 -11.75
CA ASP A 113 -3.22 0.85 -11.78
C ASP A 113 -3.97 0.42 -13.05
N ALA A 114 -3.24 0.14 -14.14
CA ALA A 114 -3.80 -0.29 -15.41
C ALA A 114 -3.60 -1.79 -15.71
N HIS A 115 -2.69 -2.46 -15.01
CA HIS A 115 -2.18 -3.77 -15.43
C HIS A 115 -2.08 -4.83 -14.34
N SER A 116 -2.31 -4.51 -13.06
CA SER A 116 -2.38 -5.51 -11.99
C SER A 116 -3.79 -6.07 -11.86
N ASP A 117 -3.97 -7.34 -12.26
CA ASP A 117 -5.21 -8.08 -12.06
C ASP A 117 -5.52 -8.23 -10.56
N THR A 118 -4.48 -8.36 -9.72
CA THR A 118 -4.65 -8.47 -8.27
C THR A 118 -5.17 -7.17 -7.66
N LEU A 119 -4.61 -6.02 -8.04
CA LEU A 119 -5.07 -4.71 -7.57
C LEU A 119 -6.53 -4.47 -7.97
N HIS A 120 -6.88 -4.81 -9.23
CA HIS A 120 -8.23 -4.69 -9.76
C HIS A 120 -9.26 -5.47 -8.94
N ARG A 121 -8.96 -6.74 -8.69
CA ARG A 121 -9.77 -7.61 -7.84
C ARG A 121 -9.89 -7.07 -6.41
N TYR A 122 -8.79 -6.62 -5.81
CA TYR A 122 -8.81 -6.08 -4.44
C TYR A 122 -9.68 -4.82 -4.34
N HIS A 123 -9.57 -3.89 -5.29
CA HIS A 123 -10.41 -2.70 -5.32
C HIS A 123 -11.89 -3.05 -5.49
N ARG A 124 -12.21 -3.97 -6.40
CA ARG A 124 -13.59 -4.44 -6.59
C ARG A 124 -14.16 -5.03 -5.30
N ALA A 125 -13.41 -5.92 -4.64
CA ALA A 125 -13.87 -6.59 -3.42
C ALA A 125 -13.98 -5.64 -2.22
N LEU A 126 -13.01 -4.74 -2.02
CA LEU A 126 -12.98 -3.84 -0.87
C LEU A 126 -14.03 -2.76 -0.97
N TRP A 127 -14.18 -2.15 -2.14
CA TRP A 127 -14.98 -0.94 -2.29
C TRP A 127 -16.40 -1.23 -2.76
N SER A 128 -16.74 -2.50 -3.02
CA SER A 128 -18.13 -2.96 -3.10
C SER A 128 -18.76 -3.07 -1.70
N LYS A 129 -19.08 -1.92 -1.10
CA LYS A 129 -19.63 -1.80 0.27
C LYS A 129 -21.07 -1.31 0.29
N THR A 130 -21.73 -1.50 1.43
CA THR A 130 -22.97 -0.80 1.72
C THR A 130 -22.67 0.66 2.03
N LEU A 131 -23.39 1.58 1.40
CA LEU A 131 -23.38 3.01 1.65
C LEU A 131 -24.11 3.33 2.97
N PRO A 132 -23.93 4.55 3.54
CA PRO A 132 -24.57 4.92 4.81
C PRO A 132 -26.11 4.78 4.79
N ASP A 133 -26.74 5.00 3.64
CA ASP A 133 -28.19 4.87 3.45
C ASP A 133 -28.68 3.41 3.35
N GLY A 134 -27.77 2.42 3.39
CA GLY A 134 -28.07 1.00 3.26
C GLY A 134 -28.01 0.45 1.82
N THR A 135 -27.82 1.31 0.82
CA THR A 135 -27.69 0.90 -0.59
C THR A 135 -26.36 0.20 -0.85
N ARG A 136 -26.31 -0.79 -1.75
CA ARG A 136 -25.05 -1.43 -2.17
C ARG A 136 -24.33 -0.62 -3.24
N PHE A 137 -23.08 -0.25 -3.00
CA PHE A 137 -22.16 0.33 -3.99
C PHE A 137 -21.39 -0.76 -4.73
N ASP A 138 -22.08 -1.65 -5.43
CA ASP A 138 -21.44 -2.77 -6.11
C ASP A 138 -20.58 -2.29 -7.29
N LEU A 139 -19.32 -2.72 -7.33
CA LEU A 139 -18.38 -2.42 -8.40
C LEU A 139 -18.31 -3.58 -9.41
N ALA A 140 -18.37 -3.23 -10.69
CA ALA A 140 -18.22 -4.14 -11.80
C ALA A 140 -16.99 -3.77 -12.63
N ASP A 141 -16.55 -4.73 -13.46
CA ASP A 141 -15.49 -4.49 -14.42
C ASP A 141 -15.91 -3.33 -15.33
N GLY A 142 -15.00 -2.37 -15.49
CA GLY A 142 -15.28 -1.16 -16.24
C GLY A 142 -15.55 -1.43 -17.72
N ARG A 143 -16.26 -0.51 -18.36
CA ARG A 143 -16.30 -0.42 -19.82
C ARG A 143 -14.90 -0.16 -20.41
N PRO A 144 -14.69 -0.34 -21.73
CA PRO A 144 -13.40 -0.04 -22.35
C PRO A 144 -12.92 1.38 -22.01
N GLY A 145 -11.80 1.49 -21.31
CA GLY A 145 -11.21 2.77 -20.86
C GLY A 145 -11.54 3.20 -19.43
N SER A 146 -12.35 2.44 -18.68
CA SER A 146 -12.57 2.59 -17.24
C SER A 146 -12.02 1.39 -16.48
N TYR A 147 -11.58 1.59 -15.23
CA TYR A 147 -11.01 0.53 -14.41
C TYR A 147 -12.11 -0.27 -13.70
N LEU A 148 -12.96 0.42 -12.93
CA LEU A 148 -14.14 -0.14 -12.28
C LEU A 148 -15.33 0.81 -12.48
N ASP A 149 -16.51 0.26 -12.69
CA ASP A 149 -17.75 1.03 -12.88
C ASP A 149 -18.76 0.72 -11.76
N HIS A 150 -19.52 1.75 -11.38
CA HIS A 150 -20.73 1.64 -10.57
C HIS A 150 -21.91 2.26 -11.31
N GLU A 151 -23.09 1.66 -11.17
CA GLU A 151 -24.36 2.19 -11.66
C GLU A 151 -25.49 1.80 -10.70
N SER A 152 -26.18 2.80 -10.15
CA SER A 152 -27.37 2.63 -9.31
C SER A 152 -28.25 3.88 -9.38
N ASP A 153 -29.30 3.94 -8.56
CA ASP A 153 -30.15 5.13 -8.41
C ASP A 153 -29.37 6.36 -7.87
N HIS A 154 -28.19 6.14 -7.26
CA HIS A 154 -27.28 7.20 -6.83
C HIS A 154 -26.42 7.77 -7.97
N GLY A 155 -26.55 7.21 -9.18
CA GLY A 155 -25.85 7.66 -10.37
C GLY A 155 -24.83 6.66 -10.88
N ARG A 156 -23.96 7.15 -11.77
CA ARG A 156 -23.00 6.32 -12.49
C ARG A 156 -21.59 6.87 -12.32
N PHE A 157 -20.70 6.03 -11.83
CA PHE A 157 -19.32 6.41 -11.51
C PHE A 157 -18.35 5.52 -12.27
N TRP A 158 -17.39 6.14 -12.96
CA TRP A 158 -16.25 5.45 -13.57
C TRP A 158 -15.03 5.76 -12.73
N LEU A 159 -14.45 4.73 -12.17
CA LEU A 159 -13.41 4.83 -11.16
C LEU A 159 -12.06 4.48 -11.79
N THR A 160 -11.00 5.04 -11.22
CA THR A 160 -9.60 4.77 -11.55
C THR A 160 -8.82 4.53 -10.27
N SER A 161 -7.91 3.57 -10.28
CA SER A 161 -6.93 3.34 -9.22
C SER A 161 -5.84 4.40 -9.24
N ASP A 162 -5.25 4.68 -8.09
CA ASP A 162 -4.04 5.49 -7.93
C ASP A 162 -3.36 5.20 -6.59
N ALA A 163 -2.03 5.37 -6.56
CA ALA A 163 -1.26 5.35 -5.33
C ALA A 163 -1.59 6.58 -4.48
N VAL A 164 -1.79 6.38 -3.18
CA VAL A 164 -2.09 7.48 -2.26
C VAL A 164 -0.83 8.17 -1.74
N ILE A 165 0.29 7.46 -1.56
CA ILE A 165 1.51 8.03 -0.97
C ILE A 165 2.58 8.28 -2.04
N PRO A 166 2.99 9.54 -2.26
CA PRO A 166 4.09 9.85 -3.17
C PRO A 166 5.45 9.60 -2.50
N THR A 167 6.38 9.03 -3.24
CA THR A 167 7.77 8.77 -2.77
C THR A 167 8.77 9.86 -3.19
N PHE A 168 8.34 10.80 -4.04
CA PHE A 168 9.13 11.93 -4.55
C PHE A 168 10.51 11.65 -5.15
N PRO A 169 10.76 10.55 -5.90
CA PRO A 169 12.08 10.25 -6.45
C PRO A 169 12.59 11.33 -7.41
N HIS A 170 11.68 12.04 -8.08
CA HIS A 170 12.02 13.12 -9.02
C HIS A 170 11.95 14.51 -8.40
N LYS A 171 10.96 14.78 -7.54
CA LYS A 171 10.76 16.11 -6.92
C LYS A 171 11.73 16.37 -5.77
N ALA A 172 12.26 15.33 -5.13
CA ALA A 172 13.20 15.39 -4.02
C ALA A 172 14.44 14.51 -4.27
N GLY A 173 14.86 14.33 -5.53
CA GLY A 173 15.90 13.37 -5.93
C GLY A 173 17.22 13.51 -5.16
N ASP A 174 17.71 14.74 -4.97
CA ASP A 174 18.95 15.01 -4.21
C ASP A 174 18.84 14.67 -2.72
N ILE A 175 17.62 14.62 -2.19
CA ILE A 175 17.34 14.22 -0.80
C ILE A 175 17.23 12.69 -0.73
N VAL A 176 16.48 12.09 -1.67
CA VAL A 176 16.32 10.63 -1.79
C VAL A 176 17.66 9.93 -1.96
N ALA A 177 18.58 10.52 -2.73
CA ALA A 177 19.94 9.97 -2.93
C ALA A 177 20.81 9.94 -1.66
N LYS A 178 20.37 10.58 -0.55
CA LYS A 178 21.08 10.59 0.74
C LYS A 178 20.53 9.56 1.73
N LEU A 179 19.50 8.81 1.35
CA LEU A 179 18.98 7.71 2.14
C LEU A 179 19.98 6.56 2.16
N GLY A 180 19.99 5.81 3.25
CA GLY A 180 20.75 4.58 3.36
C GLY A 180 20.20 3.48 2.45
N ASP A 181 21.03 2.47 2.23
CA ASP A 181 20.70 1.34 1.36
C ASP A 181 19.38 0.69 1.75
N GLY A 182 18.46 0.62 0.78
CA GLY A 182 17.16 -0.04 0.93
C GLY A 182 16.06 0.78 1.61
N GLU A 183 16.37 1.94 2.23
CA GLU A 183 15.33 2.79 2.88
C GLU A 183 14.26 3.23 1.86
N PHE A 184 14.68 3.74 0.69
CA PHE A 184 13.76 4.16 -0.37
C PHE A 184 12.95 3.00 -0.95
N GLU A 185 13.60 1.86 -1.17
CA GLU A 185 12.96 0.68 -1.78
C GLU A 185 11.88 0.10 -0.87
N GLU A 186 12.15 0.03 0.45
CA GLU A 186 11.17 -0.41 1.44
C GLU A 186 9.95 0.53 1.46
N PHE A 187 10.19 1.85 1.48
CA PHE A 187 9.13 2.84 1.42
C PHE A 187 8.31 2.73 0.12
N HIS A 188 9.01 2.59 -1.01
CA HIS A 188 8.39 2.48 -2.32
C HIS A 188 7.53 1.23 -2.44
N THR A 189 8.09 0.04 -2.16
CA THR A 189 7.36 -1.23 -2.21
C THR A 189 6.16 -1.24 -1.27
N LEU A 190 6.28 -0.69 -0.05
CA LEU A 190 5.15 -0.62 0.87
C LEU A 190 3.98 0.20 0.30
N GLY A 191 4.29 1.29 -0.42
CA GLY A 191 3.30 2.10 -1.14
C GLY A 191 2.50 1.35 -2.21
N TYR A 192 3.00 0.20 -2.68
CA TYR A 192 2.33 -0.66 -3.66
C TYR A 192 1.60 -1.87 -3.04
N THR A 193 1.42 -1.87 -1.72
CA THR A 193 0.42 -2.73 -1.08
C THR A 193 -0.98 -2.11 -1.19
N ILE A 194 -2.04 -2.88 -0.97
CA ILE A 194 -3.43 -2.36 -1.07
C ILE A 194 -3.71 -1.18 -0.12
N GLY A 195 -3.01 -1.08 1.02
CA GLY A 195 -3.09 0.06 1.93
C GLY A 195 -2.50 1.35 1.36
N GLY A 196 -1.62 1.26 0.36
CA GLY A 196 -1.09 2.38 -0.39
C GLY A 196 -1.91 2.75 -1.65
N MET A 197 -3.00 2.02 -1.94
CA MET A 197 -3.82 2.22 -3.13
C MET A 197 -5.25 2.67 -2.81
N MET A 198 -5.88 3.40 -3.73
CA MET A 198 -7.26 3.87 -3.60
C MET A 198 -7.90 4.11 -4.97
N ILE A 199 -9.23 4.14 -5.02
CA ILE A 199 -9.98 4.51 -6.21
C ILE A 199 -10.58 5.91 -6.11
N TRP A 200 -10.65 6.60 -7.25
CA TRP A 200 -11.24 7.93 -7.42
C TRP A 200 -12.10 7.99 -8.68
N PRO A 201 -13.05 8.94 -8.80
CA PRO A 201 -13.69 9.26 -10.07
C PRO A 201 -12.66 9.61 -11.16
N GLY A 202 -12.67 8.83 -12.24
CA GLY A 202 -11.75 8.95 -13.37
C GLY A 202 -12.30 9.76 -14.56
N ASN A 203 -13.59 10.09 -14.54
CA ASN A 203 -14.24 10.84 -15.63
C ASN A 203 -13.88 12.33 -15.57
N LYS A 204 -13.57 12.95 -16.70
CA LYS A 204 -13.39 14.41 -16.78
C LYS A 204 -14.73 15.13 -16.85
N ILE A 205 -14.96 16.10 -15.95
CA ILE A 205 -16.16 16.94 -15.95
C ILE A 205 -15.80 18.33 -16.51
N GLY A 206 -16.48 18.74 -17.58
CA GLY A 206 -16.21 20.03 -18.25
C GLY A 206 -14.81 20.12 -18.86
N ASN A 207 -14.23 18.99 -19.28
CA ASN A 207 -12.86 18.87 -19.79
C ASN A 207 -11.77 19.38 -18.81
N LYS A 208 -12.06 19.43 -17.51
CA LYS A 208 -11.10 19.80 -16.46
C LYS A 208 -10.39 18.57 -15.91
N GLN A 209 -9.30 18.81 -15.17
CA GLN A 209 -8.56 17.76 -14.47
C GLN A 209 -9.47 16.94 -13.53
N THR A 210 -9.20 15.64 -13.45
CA THR A 210 -9.76 14.73 -12.44
C THR A 210 -9.16 15.02 -11.06
N ILE A 211 -9.68 14.37 -10.02
CA ILE A 211 -9.12 14.50 -8.66
C ILE A 211 -7.66 14.05 -8.64
N ASN A 212 -7.33 12.88 -9.20
CA ASN A 212 -5.95 12.37 -9.27
C ASN A 212 -5.02 13.37 -9.98
N GLY A 213 -5.43 13.87 -11.15
CA GLY A 213 -4.64 14.86 -11.88
C GLY A 213 -4.47 16.16 -11.09
N ALA A 214 -5.54 16.69 -10.50
CA ALA A 214 -5.45 17.92 -9.72
C ALA A 214 -4.54 17.75 -8.50
N ARG A 215 -4.62 16.62 -7.79
CA ARG A 215 -3.78 16.33 -6.63
C ARG A 215 -2.28 16.32 -6.97
N GLY A 216 -1.90 15.68 -8.07
CA GLY A 216 -0.49 15.53 -8.44
C GLY A 216 0.14 16.76 -9.08
N PHE A 217 -0.64 17.49 -9.89
CA PHE A 217 -0.17 18.72 -10.53
C PHE A 217 -0.29 19.97 -9.66
N HIS A 218 -1.09 19.96 -8.59
CA HIS A 218 -1.23 21.13 -7.72
C HIS A 218 0.00 21.29 -6.83
N PRO A 219 0.78 22.40 -6.92
CA PRO A 219 2.06 22.53 -6.23
C PRO A 219 1.95 22.55 -4.70
N ARG A 220 0.81 23.00 -4.15
CA ARG A 220 0.51 22.97 -2.70
C ARG A 220 0.00 21.63 -2.17
N ILE A 221 -0.17 20.63 -3.04
CA ILE A 221 -0.61 19.28 -2.64
C ILE A 221 0.44 18.26 -3.05
N ALA A 222 0.87 18.26 -4.33
CA ALA A 222 1.92 17.40 -4.85
C ALA A 222 1.72 15.92 -4.47
N ASP A 223 0.50 15.41 -4.62
CA ASP A 223 0.12 14.04 -4.22
C ASP A 223 0.16 13.71 -2.73
N ARG A 224 0.49 14.66 -1.84
CA ARG A 224 0.40 14.42 -0.40
C ARG A 224 -1.02 14.05 0.02
N PHE A 225 -1.16 12.82 0.50
CA PHE A 225 -2.47 12.28 0.83
C PHE A 225 -3.08 12.91 2.08
N ASP A 226 -2.27 13.22 3.09
CA ASP A 226 -2.71 13.94 4.29
C ASP A 226 -3.32 15.31 3.91
N LEU A 227 -2.65 16.07 3.04
CA LEU A 227 -3.19 17.33 2.51
C LEU A 227 -4.47 17.12 1.67
N THR A 228 -4.56 16.01 0.94
CA THR A 228 -5.74 15.65 0.14
C THR A 228 -6.93 15.34 1.04
N VAL A 229 -6.73 14.53 2.08
CA VAL A 229 -7.78 14.21 3.06
C VAL A 229 -8.22 15.46 3.81
N GLU A 230 -7.31 16.39 4.13
CA GLU A 230 -7.70 17.68 4.69
C GLU A 230 -8.54 18.51 3.70
N CYS A 231 -8.23 18.46 2.40
CA CYS A 231 -9.09 19.08 1.39
C CYS A 231 -10.49 18.44 1.33
N VAL A 232 -10.59 17.12 1.46
CA VAL A 232 -11.87 16.39 1.52
C VAL A 232 -12.63 16.74 2.80
N ARG A 233 -11.97 16.80 3.95
CA ARG A 233 -12.57 17.24 5.22
C ARG A 233 -13.16 18.65 5.10
N ARG A 234 -12.40 19.58 4.52
CA ARG A 234 -12.88 20.95 4.23
C ARG A 234 -14.05 20.97 3.25
N HIS A 235 -14.06 20.09 2.25
CA HIS A 235 -15.17 19.98 1.31
C HIS A 235 -16.50 19.65 2.01
N TYR A 236 -16.52 18.63 2.88
CA TYR A 236 -17.71 18.31 3.68
C TYR A 236 -18.11 19.42 4.65
N ALA A 237 -17.15 20.21 5.14
CA ALA A 237 -17.41 21.36 6.00
C ALA A 237 -17.79 22.65 5.23
N GLY A 238 -17.86 22.62 3.88
CA GLY A 238 -18.09 23.82 3.07
C GLY A 238 -16.96 24.86 3.11
N GLN A 239 -15.76 24.44 3.49
CA GLN A 239 -14.58 25.30 3.65
C GLN A 239 -13.69 25.29 2.39
N SER A 240 -12.91 26.37 2.20
CA SER A 240 -11.99 26.49 1.08
C SER A 240 -10.71 25.66 1.28
N SER A 241 -10.23 25.06 0.19
CA SER A 241 -8.98 24.34 0.09
C SER A 241 -8.39 24.46 -1.31
N PRO A 242 -7.11 24.12 -1.53
CA PRO A 242 -6.51 24.09 -2.87
C PRO A 242 -7.26 23.23 -3.88
N LEU A 243 -7.99 22.20 -3.41
CA LEU A 243 -8.75 21.30 -4.26
C LEU A 243 -10.26 21.62 -4.32
N SER A 244 -10.76 22.70 -3.69
CA SER A 244 -12.19 23.02 -3.66
C SER A 244 -12.86 22.97 -5.03
N GLY A 245 -12.22 23.57 -6.03
CA GLY A 245 -12.78 23.62 -7.38
C GLY A 245 -12.88 22.24 -8.04
N VAL A 246 -11.97 21.30 -7.76
CA VAL A 246 -12.04 19.94 -8.31
C VAL A 246 -13.00 19.05 -7.51
N LEU A 247 -12.94 19.09 -6.19
CA LEU A 247 -13.84 18.31 -5.33
C LEU A 247 -15.31 18.71 -5.57
N GLY A 248 -15.57 20.02 -5.73
CA GLY A 248 -16.87 20.55 -6.08
C GLY A 248 -17.44 20.13 -7.44
N ARG A 249 -16.65 19.49 -8.31
CA ARG A 249 -17.17 18.88 -9.56
C ARG A 249 -17.69 17.47 -9.35
N TYR A 250 -17.26 16.79 -8.29
CA TYR A 250 -17.60 15.40 -7.97
C TYR A 250 -18.46 15.34 -6.70
N THR A 251 -19.34 16.32 -6.50
CA THR A 251 -20.20 16.40 -5.30
C THR A 251 -21.13 15.21 -5.18
N ASP A 252 -21.56 14.64 -6.31
CA ASP A 252 -22.33 13.40 -6.39
C ASP A 252 -21.57 12.22 -5.79
N PHE A 253 -20.27 12.08 -6.11
CA PHE A 253 -19.41 11.05 -5.54
C PHE A 253 -19.22 11.24 -4.03
N PHE A 254 -18.98 12.47 -3.56
CA PHE A 254 -18.84 12.72 -2.12
C PHE A 254 -20.18 12.57 -1.36
N ALA A 255 -21.31 12.84 -2.01
CA ALA A 255 -22.63 12.65 -1.42
C ALA A 255 -22.94 11.19 -1.09
N LEU A 256 -22.33 10.22 -1.81
CA LEU A 256 -22.46 8.77 -1.52
C LEU A 256 -22.11 8.42 -0.08
N PHE A 257 -21.23 9.20 0.55
CA PHE A 257 -20.73 8.92 1.89
C PHE A 257 -21.38 9.78 2.97
N GLU A 258 -22.26 10.72 2.59
CA GLU A 258 -23.00 11.69 3.42
C GLU A 258 -22.14 12.67 4.23
N THR A 259 -21.12 12.18 4.92
CA THR A 259 -20.26 12.89 5.87
C THR A 259 -18.79 12.59 5.61
N PHE A 260 -17.90 13.40 6.21
CA PHE A 260 -16.46 13.13 6.17
C PHE A 260 -16.14 11.79 6.85
N GLU A 261 -16.79 11.50 7.98
CA GLU A 261 -16.67 10.25 8.71
C GLU A 261 -17.10 9.07 7.84
N GLY A 262 -18.21 9.18 7.12
CA GLY A 262 -18.64 8.16 6.17
C GLY A 262 -17.62 7.91 5.04
N PHE A 263 -16.95 8.95 4.54
CA PHE A 263 -15.86 8.80 3.56
C PHE A 263 -14.66 8.06 4.15
N ILE A 264 -14.27 8.42 5.38
CA ILE A 264 -13.17 7.78 6.12
C ILE A 264 -13.49 6.31 6.42
N ASP A 265 -14.74 6.01 6.76
CA ASP A 265 -15.23 4.67 7.03
C ASP A 265 -15.23 3.80 5.77
N HIS A 266 -15.74 4.34 4.68
CA HIS A 266 -15.81 3.62 3.42
C HIS A 266 -14.42 3.21 2.93
N PHE A 267 -13.43 4.11 2.95
CA PHE A 267 -12.08 3.85 2.45
C PHE A 267 -11.08 3.36 3.50
N LEU A 268 -11.53 3.14 4.74
CA LEU A 268 -10.74 2.64 5.87
C LEU A 268 -9.52 3.54 6.16
N LEU A 269 -9.76 4.85 6.31
CA LEU A 269 -8.72 5.88 6.43
C LEU A 269 -8.52 6.42 7.84
N HIS A 270 -9.03 5.72 8.84
CA HIS A 270 -9.05 6.20 10.22
C HIS A 270 -7.64 6.47 10.76
N ASP A 271 -6.65 5.72 10.29
CA ASP A 271 -5.26 5.81 10.76
C ASP A 271 -4.53 7.08 10.24
N LEU A 272 -5.21 7.90 9.42
CA LEU A 272 -4.81 9.28 9.09
C LEU A 272 -5.41 10.32 10.03
N LEU A 273 -6.22 9.92 11.01
CA LEU A 273 -6.88 10.85 11.91
C LEU A 273 -6.36 10.73 13.34
N ASP A 274 -6.27 11.87 14.01
CA ASP A 274 -6.08 12.00 15.45
C ASP A 274 -7.18 12.90 16.01
N GLY A 275 -8.08 12.33 16.82
CA GLY A 275 -9.23 13.05 17.38
C GLY A 275 -10.14 13.71 16.33
N GLY A 276 -10.31 13.09 15.16
CA GLY A 276 -11.11 13.62 14.04
C GLY A 276 -10.39 14.69 13.20
N ARG A 277 -9.13 15.00 13.50
CA ARG A 277 -8.28 15.89 12.71
C ARG A 277 -7.32 15.08 11.87
N VAL A 278 -6.94 15.57 10.70
CA VAL A 278 -5.94 14.90 9.86
C VAL A 278 -4.57 14.96 10.53
N ARG A 279 -3.92 13.80 10.63
CA ARG A 279 -2.52 13.66 11.03
C ARG A 279 -1.64 13.97 9.84
N PHE A 280 -0.86 15.05 9.93
CA PHE A 280 0.03 15.47 8.85
C PHE A 280 1.41 14.84 8.99
N ALA A 281 1.97 14.38 7.87
CA ALA A 281 3.31 13.78 7.78
C ALA A 281 4.44 14.83 7.85
N MET A 282 4.08 16.12 7.67
CA MET A 282 4.96 17.29 7.83
C MET A 282 4.18 18.40 8.53
N PRO A 283 4.84 19.41 9.13
CA PRO A 283 4.16 20.56 9.71
C PRO A 283 3.12 21.14 8.75
N PHE A 284 1.92 21.42 9.27
CA PHE A 284 0.80 21.95 8.49
C PHE A 284 0.62 23.43 8.78
N ASP A 285 0.57 24.22 7.72
CA ASP A 285 0.53 25.68 7.73
C ASP A 285 -0.53 26.22 6.75
N GLU A 286 -1.74 25.63 6.78
CA GLU A 286 -2.85 26.07 5.93
C GLU A 286 -2.57 26.01 4.42
N PHE A 287 -1.75 25.04 4.00
CA PHE A 287 -1.33 24.80 2.61
C PHE A 287 -0.38 25.86 2.02
N ASP A 288 0.20 26.73 2.84
CA ASP A 288 1.14 27.76 2.37
C ASP A 288 2.58 27.24 2.22
N GLY A 289 2.92 26.17 2.94
CA GLY A 289 4.24 25.56 2.95
C GLY A 289 4.53 24.63 1.78
N PRO A 290 5.80 24.19 1.66
CA PRO A 290 6.18 23.26 0.62
C PRO A 290 5.51 21.89 0.82
N ALA A 291 4.83 21.43 -0.23
CA ALA A 291 4.23 20.09 -0.23
C ALA A 291 5.26 18.97 -0.45
N VAL A 292 6.47 19.28 -0.92
CA VAL A 292 7.56 18.31 -1.08
C VAL A 292 8.57 18.54 0.04
N PRO A 293 9.11 17.50 0.71
CA PRO A 293 10.17 17.66 1.69
C PRO A 293 11.37 18.44 1.14
N GLN A 294 11.88 19.40 1.91
CA GLN A 294 12.98 20.30 1.48
C GLN A 294 14.35 19.92 2.06
N ASP A 295 14.40 18.95 2.98
CA ASP A 295 15.61 18.44 3.61
C ASP A 295 15.47 16.96 4.00
N LEU A 296 16.60 16.32 4.31
CA LEU A 296 16.65 14.88 4.63
C LEU A 296 15.90 14.53 5.92
N ALA A 297 15.96 15.37 6.94
CA ALA A 297 15.28 15.10 8.21
C ALA A 297 13.75 15.17 8.01
N THR A 298 13.28 16.13 7.23
CA THR A 298 11.87 16.28 6.87
C THR A 298 11.41 15.14 5.96
N TYR A 299 12.23 14.71 4.99
CA TYR A 299 11.91 13.55 4.15
C TYR A 299 11.79 12.26 4.97
N ARG A 300 12.73 12.00 5.90
CA ARG A 300 12.66 10.82 6.79
C ARG A 300 11.41 10.83 7.67
N ARG A 301 11.05 11.97 8.27
CA ARG A 301 9.79 12.08 9.04
C ARG A 301 8.56 11.82 8.17
N PHE A 302 8.53 12.36 6.95
CA PHE A 302 7.46 12.11 5.99
C PHE A 302 7.35 10.63 5.62
N MET A 303 8.50 10.00 5.33
CA MET A 303 8.61 8.58 5.01
C MET A 303 8.09 7.71 6.16
N GLU A 304 8.61 7.92 7.38
CA GLU A 304 8.20 7.18 8.59
C GLU A 304 6.69 7.30 8.85
N ALA A 305 6.14 8.52 8.82
CA ALA A 305 4.71 8.75 9.04
C ALA A 305 3.84 8.10 7.96
N SER A 306 4.30 8.12 6.70
CA SER A 306 3.59 7.50 5.59
C SER A 306 3.61 5.97 5.68
N MET A 307 4.75 5.39 6.05
CA MET A 307 4.89 3.95 6.26
C MET A 307 4.03 3.48 7.44
N GLU A 308 4.03 4.21 8.55
CA GLU A 308 3.19 3.93 9.71
C GLU A 308 1.71 3.91 9.33
N PHE A 309 1.26 4.91 8.57
CA PHE A 309 -0.10 4.95 8.04
C PHE A 309 -0.41 3.73 7.16
N ILE A 310 0.45 3.39 6.18
CA ILE A 310 0.17 2.27 5.28
C ILE A 310 0.11 0.95 6.06
N HIS A 311 1.02 0.73 7.03
CA HIS A 311 0.97 -0.45 7.89
C HIS A 311 -0.33 -0.54 8.70
N ALA A 312 -0.75 0.57 9.32
CA ALA A 312 -1.98 0.62 10.10
C ALA A 312 -3.22 0.39 9.21
N ARG A 313 -3.27 1.03 8.05
CA ARG A 313 -4.34 0.86 7.07
C ARG A 313 -4.39 -0.57 6.51
N ASN A 314 -3.24 -1.20 6.24
CA ASN A 314 -3.17 -2.60 5.85
C ASN A 314 -3.73 -3.51 6.94
N ALA A 315 -3.38 -3.29 8.21
CA ALA A 315 -3.94 -4.07 9.32
C ALA A 315 -5.47 -3.91 9.41
N ARG A 316 -5.98 -2.69 9.19
CA ARG A 316 -7.42 -2.40 9.15
C ARG A 316 -8.12 -3.06 7.96
N ILE A 317 -7.54 -3.01 6.78
CA ILE A 317 -8.03 -3.67 5.57
C ILE A 317 -8.07 -5.18 5.80
N ALA A 318 -7.03 -5.78 6.38
CA ALA A 318 -7.01 -7.20 6.70
C ALA A 318 -8.11 -7.59 7.70
N ALA A 319 -8.37 -6.75 8.70
CA ALA A 319 -9.47 -6.95 9.65
C ALA A 319 -10.85 -6.86 8.98
N TYR A 320 -11.05 -5.89 8.10
CA TYR A 320 -12.28 -5.74 7.33
C TYR A 320 -12.48 -6.89 6.33
N ALA A 321 -11.43 -7.32 5.63
CA ALA A 321 -11.52 -8.42 4.67
C ALA A 321 -12.03 -9.73 5.32
N ARG A 322 -11.67 -9.98 6.59
CA ARG A 322 -12.19 -11.13 7.36
C ARG A 322 -13.70 -11.07 7.60
N THR A 323 -14.32 -9.88 7.58
CA THR A 323 -15.78 -9.75 7.71
C THR A 323 -16.51 -9.99 6.39
N LEU A 324 -15.81 -9.98 5.25
CA LEU A 324 -16.37 -10.29 3.93
C LEU A 324 -16.46 -11.80 3.66
N GLN A 325 -15.69 -12.60 4.38
CA GLN A 325 -15.72 -14.06 4.27
C GLN A 325 -17.01 -14.61 4.91
N PRO A 326 -17.71 -15.57 4.27
CA PRO A 326 -18.84 -16.22 4.90
C PRO A 326 -18.40 -16.81 6.24
N ARG A 327 -19.17 -16.55 7.31
CA ARG A 327 -18.98 -17.30 8.56
C ARG A 327 -19.17 -18.78 8.23
N ALA A 328 -18.13 -19.59 8.46
CA ALA A 328 -18.27 -21.03 8.41
C ALA A 328 -19.41 -21.43 9.37
N PHE A 329 -20.42 -22.12 8.85
CA PHE A 329 -21.43 -22.75 9.69
C PHE A 329 -20.71 -23.71 10.62
N VAL A 330 -20.74 -23.42 11.93
CA VAL A 330 -20.31 -24.37 12.95
C VAL A 330 -21.50 -25.32 13.15
N GLU A 331 -21.52 -26.42 12.39
CA GLU A 331 -22.35 -27.57 12.74
C GLU A 331 -21.69 -28.29 13.92
N GLY A 332 -22.35 -28.30 15.07
CA GLY A 332 -21.88 -29.11 16.19
C GLY A 332 -22.44 -28.73 17.54
N GLU A 333 -23.77 -28.70 17.70
CA GLU A 333 -24.42 -28.96 19.00
C GLU A 333 -25.91 -29.25 18.78
N ALA A 334 -26.21 -30.46 18.29
CA ALA A 334 -27.52 -31.06 18.49
C ALA A 334 -27.32 -32.23 19.45
N GLY A 335 -27.78 -32.00 20.68
CA GLY A 335 -27.67 -32.91 21.81
C GLY A 335 -28.35 -34.25 21.59
N ALA A 336 -27.88 -35.19 22.40
CA ALA A 336 -28.33 -36.56 22.54
C ALA A 336 -29.85 -36.72 22.71
N LEU A 337 -30.40 -37.76 22.09
CA LEU A 337 -31.48 -38.53 22.69
C LEU A 337 -31.13 -40.02 22.68
N SER A 338 -31.06 -40.52 23.89
CA SER A 338 -30.81 -41.88 24.34
C SER A 338 -31.78 -42.91 23.75
N ALA A 339 -31.24 -44.02 23.25
CA ALA A 339 -31.94 -45.30 23.22
C ALA A 339 -31.27 -46.23 24.24
N GLY A 340 -31.92 -46.43 25.38
CA GLY A 340 -31.62 -47.56 26.27
C GLY A 340 -32.40 -48.80 25.82
N PRO A 341 -31.89 -50.03 26.00
CA PRO A 341 -32.63 -51.24 25.70
C PRO A 341 -33.45 -51.68 26.93
N GLY A 342 -34.68 -52.13 26.71
CA GLY A 342 -35.57 -52.68 27.74
C GLY A 342 -37.03 -52.56 27.37
#